data_AF-A0A925BAN1-F1
#
_entry.id   AF-A0A925BAN1-F1
#
_cell.length_a   1.000
_cell.length_b   1.000
_cell.length_c   1.000
_cell.angle_alpha   90.00
_cell.angle_beta   90.00
_cell.angle_gamma   90.00
#
_symmetry.space_group_name_H-M   'P 1'
#
loop_
_entity.id
_entity.type
_entity.pdbx_description
1 polymer ?
#
loop_
_entity_poly.entity_id
_entity_poly.type
_entity_poly.pdbx_seq_one_letter_code
_entity_poly.pdbx_strand_id
1 'polypeptide(L)'
;MTYSLFLLLFLCVPTVGLLIALRGKIARHHRIGLVLVNLLAFVYTTPWDNFAAYKKLWTFAPAFVWGRPFWFGYLPLEEYLFYFAEAVFVCMTMLLLGKVKWLRTDIPVAPPTRRHGGQTDAVR
;
A
#
# COMPACT_ATOMS: atom_id res chain seq x y z
N MET A 1 -3.34 22.63 15.19
CA MET A 1 -3.84 21.79 14.08
C MET A 1 -4.31 20.48 14.69
N THR A 2 -5.56 20.05 14.45
CA THR A 2 -5.98 18.70 14.90
C THR A 2 -5.26 17.63 14.09
N TYR A 3 -5.06 16.46 14.68
CA TYR A 3 -4.40 15.34 14.01
C TYR A 3 -5.18 14.90 12.76
N SER A 4 -6.50 14.87 12.85
CA SER A 4 -7.38 14.57 11.72
C SER A 4 -7.27 15.57 10.57
N LEU A 5 -7.00 16.87 10.86
CA LEU A 5 -6.75 17.87 9.81
C LEU A 5 -5.39 17.66 9.14
N PHE A 6 -4.37 17.28 9.92
CA PHE A 6 -3.07 16.90 9.39
C PHE A 6 -3.20 15.69 8.45
N LEU A 7 -3.87 14.62 8.90
CA LEU A 7 -4.15 13.43 8.08
C LEU A 7 -4.92 13.81 6.80
N LEU A 8 -5.94 14.65 6.92
CA LEU A 8 -6.73 15.08 5.76
C LEU A 8 -5.86 15.79 4.71
N LEU A 9 -5.09 16.79 5.12
CA LEU A 9 -4.32 17.64 4.21
C LEU A 9 -3.11 16.91 3.61
N PHE A 10 -2.36 16.19 4.45
CA PHE A 10 -1.07 15.61 4.03
C PHE A 10 -1.19 14.18 3.51
N LEU A 11 -2.24 13.45 3.87
CA LEU A 11 -2.41 12.06 3.45
C LEU A 11 -3.63 11.88 2.56
N CYS A 12 -4.82 12.29 3.00
CA CYS A 12 -6.04 12.03 2.24
C CYS A 12 -6.08 12.80 0.91
N VAL A 13 -5.75 14.10 0.91
CA VAL A 13 -5.73 14.92 -0.31
C VAL A 13 -4.83 14.34 -1.42
N PRO A 14 -3.53 14.05 -1.18
CA PRO A 14 -2.68 13.49 -2.22
C PRO A 14 -3.10 12.07 -2.61
N THR A 15 -3.60 11.26 -1.67
CA THR A 15 -4.11 9.91 -1.96
C THR A 15 -5.31 9.95 -2.89
N VAL A 16 -6.28 10.81 -2.62
CA VAL A 16 -7.46 11.00 -3.47
C VAL A 16 -7.06 11.55 -4.84
N GLY A 17 -6.11 12.50 -4.88
CA GLY A 17 -5.54 13.00 -6.13
C GLY A 17 -4.95 11.89 -7.00
N LEU A 18 -4.17 10.99 -6.39
CA LEU A 18 -3.61 9.82 -7.07
C LEU A 18 -4.68 8.84 -7.55
N LEU A 19 -5.68 8.55 -6.72
CA LEU A 19 -6.80 7.67 -7.08
C LEU A 19 -7.55 8.21 -8.29
N ILE A 20 -7.84 9.52 -8.32
CA ILE A 20 -8.51 10.17 -9.45
C ILE A 20 -7.63 10.13 -10.70
N ALA A 21 -6.34 10.45 -10.58
CA ALA A 21 -5.40 10.44 -11.70
C ALA A 21 -5.20 9.04 -12.31
N LEU A 22 -5.29 8.00 -11.50
CA LEU A 22 -5.05 6.61 -11.90
C LEU A 22 -6.34 5.81 -12.16
N ARG A 23 -7.54 6.34 -11.86
CA ARG A 23 -8.83 5.60 -11.88
C ARG A 23 -9.08 4.73 -13.12
N GLY A 24 -8.77 5.26 -14.31
CA GLY A 24 -8.98 4.56 -15.60
C GLY A 24 -7.85 3.63 -16.00
N LYS A 25 -6.74 3.63 -15.25
CA LYS A 25 -5.51 2.92 -15.58
C LYS A 25 -5.15 1.84 -14.54
N ILE A 26 -6.07 1.52 -13.63
CA ILE A 26 -5.91 0.51 -12.58
C ILE A 26 -6.57 -0.80 -13.06
N ALA A 27 -5.75 -1.78 -13.41
CA ALA A 27 -6.21 -3.12 -13.76
C ALA A 27 -6.75 -3.89 -12.53
N ARG A 28 -7.55 -4.94 -12.77
CA ARG A 28 -8.19 -5.74 -11.72
C ARG A 28 -7.20 -6.33 -10.71
N HIS A 29 -6.07 -6.86 -11.17
CA HIS A 29 -5.05 -7.44 -10.28
C HIS A 29 -4.44 -6.41 -9.32
N HIS A 30 -4.28 -5.15 -9.76
CA HIS A 30 -3.82 -4.07 -8.87
C HIS A 30 -4.84 -3.75 -7.78
N ARG A 31 -6.15 -3.84 -8.07
CA ARG A 31 -7.20 -3.64 -7.05
C ARG A 31 -7.20 -4.76 -6.01
N ILE A 32 -7.02 -6.00 -6.45
CA ILE A 32 -6.90 -7.15 -5.56
C ILE A 32 -5.66 -7.00 -4.68
N GLY A 33 -4.50 -6.69 -5.29
CA GLY A 33 -3.26 -6.43 -4.56
C GLY A 33 -3.42 -5.30 -3.54
N LEU A 34 -4.04 -4.18 -3.92
CA LEU A 34 -4.35 -3.07 -3.01
C LEU A 34 -5.16 -3.54 -1.79
N VAL A 35 -6.25 -4.27 -2.01
CA VAL A 35 -7.10 -4.76 -0.91
C VAL A 35 -6.33 -5.71 0.00
N LEU A 36 -5.58 -6.66 -0.59
CA LEU A 36 -4.79 -7.62 0.18
C LEU A 36 -3.70 -6.95 1.01
N VAL A 37 -2.94 -6.03 0.40
CA VAL A 37 -1.88 -5.28 1.09
C VAL A 37 -2.49 -4.44 2.21
N ASN A 38 -3.62 -3.79 1.96
CA ASN A 38 -4.25 -2.93 2.95
C ASN A 38 -4.80 -3.73 4.15
N LEU A 39 -5.45 -4.87 3.88
CA LEU A 39 -5.90 -5.79 4.93
C LEU A 39 -4.71 -6.38 5.70
N LEU A 40 -3.65 -6.79 5.00
CA LEU A 40 -2.46 -7.33 5.62
C LEU A 40 -1.78 -6.29 6.52
N ALA A 41 -1.60 -5.06 6.02
CA ALA A 41 -1.05 -3.96 6.79
C ALA A 41 -1.89 -3.74 8.05
N PHE A 42 -3.21 -3.61 7.92
CA PHE A 42 -4.10 -3.39 9.07
C PHE A 42 -4.03 -4.51 10.12
N VAL A 43 -4.18 -5.78 9.70
CA VAL A 43 -4.18 -6.93 10.61
C VAL A 43 -2.81 -7.11 11.26
N TYR A 44 -1.74 -6.84 10.53
CA TYR A 44 -0.39 -7.00 11.03
C TYR A 44 0.00 -5.86 11.99
N THR A 45 -0.31 -4.61 11.69
CA THR A 45 0.13 -3.45 12.51
C THR A 45 -0.73 -3.28 13.76
N THR A 46 -2.03 -3.54 13.67
CA THR A 46 -2.99 -3.27 14.76
C THR A 46 -2.57 -3.85 16.12
N PRO A 47 -2.11 -5.12 16.23
CA PRO A 47 -1.71 -5.68 17.53
C PRO A 47 -0.47 -5.02 18.12
N TRP A 48 0.53 -4.72 17.29
CA TRP A 48 1.79 -4.12 17.73
C TRP A 48 1.59 -2.70 18.22
N ASP A 49 0.82 -1.91 17.46
CA ASP A 49 0.55 -0.53 17.82
C ASP A 49 -0.29 -0.44 19.09
N ASN A 50 -1.33 -1.29 19.23
CA ASN A 50 -2.09 -1.38 20.48
C ASN A 50 -1.21 -1.78 21.66
N PHE A 51 -0.25 -2.68 21.46
CA PHE A 51 0.69 -3.06 22.50
C PHE A 51 1.64 -1.91 22.88
N ALA A 52 2.15 -1.17 21.90
CA ALA A 52 3.01 0.00 22.12
C ALA A 52 2.28 1.11 22.89
N ALA A 53 1.03 1.40 22.52
CA ALA A 53 0.17 2.35 23.21
C ALA A 53 -0.17 1.87 24.64
N TYR A 54 -0.47 0.58 24.83
CA TYR A 54 -0.68 -0.01 26.15
C TYR A 54 0.55 0.15 27.06
N LYS A 55 1.75 -0.05 26.50
CA LYS A 55 3.03 0.16 27.20
C LYS A 55 3.38 1.64 27.41
N LYS A 56 2.54 2.58 26.95
CA LYS A 56 2.76 4.03 26.97
C LYS A 56 4.07 4.44 26.27
N LEU A 57 4.58 3.60 25.37
CA LEU A 57 5.70 3.95 24.49
C LEU A 57 5.27 5.03 23.49
N TRP A 58 4.00 4.96 23.09
CA TRP A 58 3.35 5.96 22.27
C TRP A 58 2.21 6.59 23.04
N THR A 59 2.23 7.92 23.16
CA THR A 59 1.20 8.69 23.87
C THR A 59 0.56 9.69 22.93
N PHE A 60 -0.76 9.84 23.08
CA PHE A 60 -1.57 10.75 22.28
C PHE A 60 -2.09 11.87 23.16
N ALA A 61 -1.71 13.11 22.85
CA ALA A 61 -2.18 14.27 23.59
C ALA A 61 -3.68 14.49 23.30
N PRO A 62 -4.56 14.49 24.32
CA PRO A 62 -6.02 14.58 24.13
C PRO A 62 -6.49 15.85 23.42
N ALA A 63 -5.65 16.89 23.39
CA ALA A 63 -5.96 18.17 22.74
C ALA A 63 -5.96 18.10 21.20
N PHE A 64 -5.35 17.07 20.61
CA PHE A 64 -5.13 16.99 19.16
C PHE A 64 -5.91 15.87 18.48
N VAL A 65 -6.47 14.96 19.26
CA VAL A 65 -7.11 13.73 18.80
C VAL A 65 -8.59 13.78 19.16
N TRP A 66 -9.43 13.16 18.34
CA TRP A 66 -10.83 12.98 18.69
C TRP A 66 -10.93 12.29 20.04
N GLY A 67 -11.80 12.82 20.90
CA GLY A 67 -11.91 12.39 22.28
C GLY A 67 -12.22 10.88 22.42
N ARG A 68 -12.21 10.39 23.67
CA ARG A 68 -12.44 8.98 24.04
C ARG A 68 -13.54 8.21 23.28
N PRO A 69 -14.69 8.77 22.84
CA PRO A 69 -15.65 8.01 22.04
C PRO A 69 -15.11 7.47 20.70
N PHE A 70 -14.02 8.03 20.16
CA PHE A 70 -13.38 7.58 18.92
C PHE A 70 -12.16 6.70 19.17
N TRP A 71 -12.00 6.14 20.37
CA TRP A 71 -10.89 5.25 20.70
C TRP A 71 -11.33 3.80 20.57
N PHE A 72 -10.56 3.02 19.83
CA PHE A 72 -10.74 1.57 19.74
C PHE A 72 -9.53 0.90 20.41
N GLY A 73 -9.79 0.23 21.53
CA GLY A 73 -8.71 -0.32 22.36
C GLY A 73 -7.88 0.79 22.99
N TYR A 74 -6.60 0.86 22.62
CA TYR A 74 -5.64 1.84 23.14
C TYR A 74 -5.29 2.94 22.14
N LEU A 75 -5.82 2.87 20.91
CA LEU A 75 -5.51 3.82 19.85
C LEU A 75 -6.75 4.62 19.42
N PRO A 76 -6.54 5.88 19.00
CA PRO A 76 -7.60 6.67 18.40
C PRO A 76 -7.92 6.21 16.98
N LEU A 77 -9.16 6.41 16.54
CA LEU A 77 -9.65 6.03 15.21
C LEU A 77 -8.81 6.61 14.07
N GLU A 78 -8.24 7.80 14.28
CA GLU A 78 -7.37 8.46 13.32
C GLU A 78 -6.14 7.62 12.93
N GLU A 79 -5.58 6.84 13.84
CA GLU A 79 -4.44 5.95 13.53
C GLU A 79 -4.87 4.81 12.60
N TYR A 80 -6.05 4.24 12.83
CA TYR A 80 -6.59 3.22 11.94
C TYR A 80 -6.85 3.77 10.54
N LEU A 81 -7.40 4.99 10.44
CA LEU A 81 -7.56 5.69 9.17
C LEU A 81 -6.22 5.99 8.50
N PHE A 82 -5.19 6.34 9.30
CA PHE A 82 -3.84 6.54 8.82
C PHE A 82 -3.29 5.27 8.17
N TYR A 83 -3.37 4.10 8.81
CA TYR A 83 -2.90 2.83 8.22
C TYR A 83 -3.53 2.55 6.85
N PHE A 84 -4.86 2.73 6.75
CA PHE A 84 -5.59 2.49 5.51
C PHE A 84 -5.19 3.50 4.41
N ALA A 85 -5.13 4.78 4.76
CA ALA A 85 -4.82 5.83 3.80
C ALA A 85 -3.35 5.76 3.35
N GLU A 86 -2.41 5.46 4.25
CA GLU A 86 -1.00 5.27 3.95
C GLU A 86 -0.77 4.07 3.03
N ALA A 87 -1.35 2.91 3.33
CA ALA A 87 -1.21 1.73 2.48
C ALA A 87 -1.72 2.00 1.05
N VAL A 88 -2.85 2.72 0.92
CA VAL A 88 -3.38 3.12 -0.38
C VAL A 88 -2.44 4.12 -1.07
N PHE A 89 -1.95 5.13 -0.34
CA PHE A 89 -1.02 6.12 -0.86
C PHE A 89 0.25 5.47 -1.44
N VAL A 90 0.87 4.57 -0.69
CA VAL A 90 2.09 3.85 -1.09
C VAL A 90 1.80 2.98 -2.32
N CYS A 91 0.70 2.23 -2.30
CA CYS A 91 0.31 1.41 -3.44
C CYS A 91 0.09 2.25 -4.71
N MET A 92 -0.64 3.37 -4.62
CA MET A 92 -0.89 4.25 -5.76
C MET A 92 0.40 4.90 -6.26
N THR A 93 1.29 5.30 -5.35
CA THR A 93 2.59 5.86 -5.69
C THR A 93 3.45 4.83 -6.43
N MET A 94 3.47 3.57 -5.97
CA MET A 94 4.17 2.49 -6.67
C MET A 94 3.60 2.23 -8.08
N LEU A 95 2.27 2.29 -8.24
CA LEU A 95 1.64 2.19 -9.57
C LEU A 95 1.98 3.36 -10.49
N LEU A 96 2.15 4.56 -9.93
CA LEU A 96 2.61 5.72 -10.68
C LEU A 96 4.07 5.54 -11.10
N LEU A 97 4.96 5.12 -10.19
CA LEU A 97 6.37 4.89 -10.44
C LEU A 97 6.62 3.77 -11.47
N GLY A 98 5.84 2.67 -11.45
CA GLY A 98 5.93 1.61 -12.46
C GLY A 98 5.54 2.04 -13.89
N LYS A 99 4.96 3.24 -14.03
CA LYS A 99 4.69 3.88 -15.34
C LYS A 99 5.78 4.88 -15.75
N VAL A 100 6.66 5.28 -14.83
CA VAL A 100 7.80 6.14 -15.14
C VAL A 100 8.80 5.30 -15.93
N LYS A 101 8.96 5.61 -17.22
CA LYS A 101 9.83 4.85 -18.15
C LYS A 101 11.24 4.64 -17.61
N TRP A 102 11.81 5.65 -16.94
CA TRP A 102 13.17 5.59 -16.41
C TRP A 102 13.36 4.59 -15.27
N LEU A 103 12.27 4.15 -14.61
CA LEU A 103 12.28 3.15 -13.55
C LEU A 103 11.91 1.74 -14.04
N ARG A 104 11.57 1.58 -15.34
CA ARG A 104 11.40 0.26 -15.92
C ARG A 104 12.76 -0.30 -16.27
N THR A 105 13.26 -1.20 -15.42
CA THR A 105 14.30 -2.13 -15.84
C THR A 105 13.68 -3.04 -16.89
N ASP A 106 13.98 -2.78 -18.16
CA ASP A 106 13.78 -3.76 -19.21
C ASP A 106 14.74 -4.91 -18.91
N ILE A 107 14.31 -5.86 -18.05
CA ILE A 107 15.06 -7.07 -17.80
C ILE A 107 15.12 -7.80 -19.14
N PRO A 108 16.30 -7.97 -19.76
CA PRO A 108 16.39 -8.70 -21.00
C PRO A 108 15.96 -10.14 -20.73
N VAL A 109 14.75 -10.48 -21.16
CA VAL A 109 14.28 -11.86 -21.14
C VAL A 109 15.14 -12.59 -22.16
N ALA A 110 16.04 -13.47 -21.68
CA ALA A 110 16.83 -14.31 -22.56
C ALA A 110 15.88 -15.03 -23.52
N PRO A 111 16.15 -15.03 -24.84
CA PRO A 111 15.28 -15.68 -25.79
C PRO A 111 15.12 -17.15 -25.39
N PRO A 112 13.91 -17.73 -25.53
CA PRO A 112 13.70 -19.13 -25.19
C PRO A 112 14.70 -19.96 -25.98
N THR A 113 15.56 -20.69 -25.26
CA THR A 113 16.54 -21.59 -25.86
C THR A 113 15.79 -22.58 -26.74
N ARG A 114 15.90 -22.38 -28.06
CA ARG A 114 15.32 -23.26 -29.06
C ARG A 114 15.95 -24.63 -28.86
N ARG A 115 15.28 -25.54 -28.14
CA ARG A 115 15.65 -26.96 -28.09
C ARG A 115 15.75 -27.40 -29.55
N HIS A 116 16.98 -27.60 -30.04
CA HIS A 116 17.21 -28.30 -31.28
C HIS A 116 16.64 -29.71 -31.08
N GLY A 117 15.49 -29.97 -31.72
CA GLY A 117 14.99 -31.33 -31.86
C GLY A 117 16.06 -32.14 -32.57
N GLY A 118 16.50 -33.21 -31.90
CA GLY A 118 17.42 -34.17 -32.48
C GLY A 118 16.83 -34.69 -33.79
N GLN A 119 17.49 -34.33 -34.87
CA GLN A 119 17.34 -34.92 -36.18
C GLN A 119 17.95 -36.33 -36.11
N THR A 120 17.16 -37.31 -35.68
CA THR A 120 17.44 -38.72 -36.01
C THR A 120 16.87 -38.99 -37.40
N ASP A 121 17.67 -38.64 -38.40
CA ASP A 121 17.47 -39.09 -39.77
C ASP A 121 17.75 -40.59 -39.87
N ALA A 122 16.96 -41.22 -40.72
CA ALA A 122 16.93 -42.63 -41.01
C ALA A 122 18.26 -43.13 -41.60
N VAL A 123 18.75 -44.26 -41.09
CA VAL A 123 19.57 -45.19 -41.87
C VAL A 123 18.68 -46.38 -42.20
N ARG A 124 18.14 -46.35 -43.41
CA ARG A 124 17.63 -47.50 -44.15
C ARG A 124 18.52 -47.70 -45.36
#